data_AF-A0A953U181-F1
#
_entry.id   AF-A0A953U181-F1
#
_cell.length_a   1.000
_cell.length_b   1.000
_cell.length_c   1.000
_cell.angle_alpha   90.00
_cell.angle_beta   90.00
_cell.angle_gamma   90.00
#
_symmetry.space_group_name_H-M   'P 1'
#
loop_
_entity.id
_entity.type
_entity.pdbx_description
1 polymer ?
#
loop_
_entity_poly.entity_id
_entity_poly.type
_entity_poly.pdbx_seq_one_letter_code
_entity_poly.pdbx_strand_id
1 'polypeptide(L)' 'MLRFTDLVRGSETVREIKQKYPETASVFESFGLRESCFDCSIEMAARKVGASLEDLLVEVNKAIYRVRGLIAA' A
#
# COMPACT_ATOMS: atom_id res chain seq x y z
N MET A 1 12.72 15.66 5.46
CA MET A 1 12.81 15.74 3.99
C MET A 1 12.45 14.37 3.44
N LEU A 2 11.42 14.25 2.61
CA LEU A 2 10.98 12.98 2.03
C LEU A 2 12.08 12.45 1.10
N ARG A 3 12.57 11.23 1.32
CA ARG A 3 13.46 10.58 0.36
C ARG A 3 12.62 9.71 -0.58
N PHE A 4 13.01 9.59 -1.84
CA PHE A 4 12.38 8.66 -2.80
C PHE A 4 12.41 7.18 -2.35
N THR A 5 13.13 6.87 -1.26
CA THR A 5 13.15 5.57 -0.57
C THR A 5 12.00 5.38 0.41
N ASP A 6 11.22 6.42 0.72
CA ASP A 6 10.11 6.38 1.68
C ASP A 6 8.75 6.06 1.01
N LEU A 7 8.71 6.00 -0.32
CA LEU A 7 7.51 5.69 -1.09
C LEU A 7 7.39 4.19 -1.33
N VAL A 8 6.22 3.65 -1.04
CA VAL A 8 5.85 2.29 -1.43
C VAL A 8 5.73 2.23 -2.95
N ARG A 9 6.29 1.18 -3.55
CA ARG A 9 6.34 0.93 -4.99
C ARG A 9 5.53 -0.32 -5.35
N GLY A 10 5.03 -0.35 -6.58
CA GLY A 10 4.24 -1.49 -7.08
C GLY A 10 4.98 -2.83 -7.09
N SER A 11 6.31 -2.82 -7.12
CA SER A 11 7.17 -4.01 -7.11
C SER A 11 7.32 -4.66 -5.73
N GLU A 12 7.03 -3.94 -4.64
CA GLU A 12 7.09 -4.48 -3.27
C GLU A 12 5.90 -5.42 -3.02
N THR A 13 6.07 -6.39 -2.12
CA THR A 13 4.98 -7.32 -1.79
C THR A 13 4.02 -6.73 -0.76
N VAL A 14 2.74 -7.08 -0.86
CA VAL A 14 1.73 -6.62 0.10
C VAL A 14 2.08 -7.05 1.52
N ARG A 15 2.62 -8.26 1.71
CA ARG A 15 3.08 -8.76 3.02
C ARG A 15 4.18 -7.89 3.62
N GLU A 16 5.24 -7.59 2.87
CA GLU A 16 6.35 -6.76 3.35
C GLU A 16 5.84 -5.38 3.76
N ILE A 17 4.96 -4.78 2.95
CA ILE A 17 4.40 -3.46 3.25
C ILE A 17 3.51 -3.49 4.49
N LYS A 18 2.64 -4.51 4.66
CA LYS A 18 1.84 -4.65 5.90
C LYS A 18 2.70 -4.86 7.14
N GLN A 19 3.80 -5.60 7.03
CA GLN A 19 4.72 -5.82 8.15
C GLN A 19 5.49 -4.55 8.52
N LYS A 20 5.91 -3.78 7.51
CA LYS A 20 6.66 -2.53 7.70
C LYS A 20 5.77 -1.36 8.13
N TYR A 21 4.54 -1.32 7.62
CA TYR A 21 3.55 -0.26 7.82
C TYR A 21 2.16 -0.85 8.11
N PRO A 22 1.90 -1.30 9.35
CA PRO A 22 0.65 -1.97 9.71
C PRO A 22 -0.62 -1.15 9.42
N GLU A 23 -0.53 0.19 9.43
CA GLU A 23 -1.62 1.11 9.10
C GLU A 23 -2.18 0.94 7.68
N THR A 24 -1.38 0.38 6.77
CA THR A 24 -1.77 0.14 5.36
C THR A 24 -2.72 -1.05 5.20
N ALA A 25 -2.88 -1.90 6.23
CA ALA A 25 -3.75 -3.07 6.17
C ALA A 25 -5.19 -2.72 5.77
N SER A 26 -5.74 -1.66 6.36
CA SER A 26 -7.09 -1.18 6.08
C SER A 26 -7.27 -0.69 4.64
N VAL A 27 -6.21 -0.15 4.02
CA VAL A 27 -6.21 0.28 2.62
C VAL A 27 -6.25 -0.94 1.70
N PHE A 28 -5.44 -1.95 1.95
CA PHE A 28 -5.47 -3.16 1.12
C PHE A 28 -6.85 -3.86 1.20
N GLU A 29 -7.45 -3.89 2.37
CA GLU A 29 -8.79 -4.46 2.57
C GLU A 29 -9.89 -3.66 1.85
N SER A 30 -9.82 -2.32 1.86
CA SER A 30 -10.80 -1.47 1.16
C SER A 30 -10.73 -1.61 -0.37
N PHE A 31 -9.55 -1.91 -0.91
CA PHE A 31 -9.34 -2.26 -2.32
C PHE A 31 -9.66 -3.72 -2.65
N GLY A 32 -10.13 -4.51 -1.67
CA GLY A 32 -10.58 -5.88 -1.87
C GLY A 32 -9.47 -6.93 -1.88
N LEU A 33 -8.24 -6.58 -1.49
CA LEU A 33 -7.14 -7.54 -1.42
C LEU A 33 -7.38 -8.54 -0.27
N ARG A 34 -7.30 -9.82 -0.62
CA ARG A 34 -7.41 -10.95 0.33
C ARG A 34 -6.03 -11.47 0.69
N GLU A 35 -5.95 -12.29 1.74
CA GLU A 35 -4.70 -12.93 2.18
C GLU A 35 -3.98 -13.71 1.08
N SER A 36 -4.72 -14.30 0.14
CA SER A 36 -4.17 -14.99 -1.04
C SER A 36 -3.37 -14.07 -1.99
N CYS A 37 -3.50 -12.75 -1.84
CA CYS A 37 -2.75 -11.75 -2.60
C CYS A 37 -1.52 -11.23 -1.83
N PHE A 38 -1.31 -11.61 -0.57
CA PHE A 38 -0.28 -10.98 0.27
C PHE A 38 1.14 -11.32 -0.18
N ASP A 39 1.35 -12.48 -0.79
CA ASP A 39 2.64 -12.90 -1.34
C ASP A 39 2.89 -12.38 -2.77
N CYS A 40 1.94 -11.62 -3.34
CA CYS A 40 2.12 -10.97 -4.64
C CYS A 40 2.74 -9.58 -4.47
N SER A 41 3.36 -9.08 -5.55
CA SER A 41 3.64 -7.64 -5.65
C SER A 41 2.33 -6.85 -5.61
N ILE A 42 2.38 -5.59 -5.16
CA ILE A 42 1.22 -4.70 -5.12
C ILE A 42 0.60 -4.54 -6.51
N GLU A 43 1.42 -4.44 -7.56
CA GLU A 43 0.96 -4.39 -8.95
C GLU A 43 0.13 -5.63 -9.33
N MET A 44 0.66 -6.83 -9.04
CA MET A 44 -0.05 -8.07 -9.33
C MET A 44 -1.32 -8.21 -8.50
N ALA A 45 -1.29 -7.82 -7.23
CA ALA A 45 -2.44 -7.86 -6.33
C ALA A 45 -3.56 -6.93 -6.82
N ALA A 46 -3.24 -5.69 -7.20
CA ALA A 46 -4.19 -4.73 -7.77
C ALA A 46 -4.85 -5.29 -9.03
N ARG A 47 -4.04 -5.86 -9.95
CA ARG A 47 -4.55 -6.50 -11.17
C ARG A 47 -5.49 -7.68 -10.88
N LYS A 48 -5.19 -8.51 -9.88
CA LYS A 48 -6.02 -9.67 -9.51
C LYS A 48 -7.41 -9.27 -9.01
N VAL A 49 -7.51 -8.14 -8.32
CA VAL A 49 -8.79 -7.64 -7.78
C VAL A 49 -9.47 -6.62 -8.69
N GLY A 50 -8.88 -6.31 -9.85
CA GLY A 50 -9.42 -5.31 -10.79
C GLY A 50 -9.30 -3.86 -10.28
N ALA A 51 -8.37 -3.58 -9.37
CA ALA A 51 -8.13 -2.26 -8.82
C ALA A 51 -7.10 -1.46 -9.63
N SER A 52 -7.23 -0.13 -9.59
CA SER A 52 -6.22 0.81 -10.09
C SER A 52 -4.96 0.75 -9.22
N LEU A 53 -3.82 0.44 -9.85
CA LEU A 53 -2.52 0.43 -9.16
C LEU A 53 -2.15 1.83 -8.64
N GLU A 54 -2.41 2.86 -9.45
CA GLU A 54 -2.09 4.24 -9.09
C GLU A 54 -2.85 4.67 -7.84
N ASP A 55 -4.17 4.46 -7.82
CA ASP A 55 -5.01 4.82 -6.67
C ASP A 55 -4.61 4.04 -5.42
N LEU A 56 -4.30 2.74 -5.57
CA LEU A 56 -3.84 1.92 -4.46
C LEU A 56 -2.53 2.46 -3.87
N LEU A 57 -1.54 2.80 -4.72
CA LEU A 57 -0.27 3.35 -4.25
C LEU A 57 -0.45 4.72 -3.60
N VAL A 58 -1.36 5.56 -4.12
CA VAL A 58 -1.69 6.85 -3.52
C VAL A 58 -2.25 6.65 -2.11
N GLU A 59 -3.25 5.81 -1.94
CA GLU A 59 -3.90 5.61 -0.63
C GLU A 59 -2.97 4.89 0.38
N VAL A 60 -2.15 3.95 -0.07
CA VAL A 60 -1.13 3.30 0.78
C VAL A 60 -0.13 4.33 1.29
N ASN A 61 0.42 5.17 0.41
CA ASN A 61 1.40 6.18 0.81
C ASN A 61 0.77 7.28 1.68
N LYS A 62 -0.48 7.68 1.40
CA LYS A 62 -1.23 8.61 2.27
C LYS A 62 -1.41 8.03 3.67
N ALA A 63 -1.76 6.75 3.82
CA ALA A 63 -1.91 6.13 5.13
C ALA A 63 -0.62 6.22 5.95
N ILE A 64 0.53 5.92 5.34
CA ILE A 64 1.86 6.03 5.96
C ILE A 64 2.16 7.49 6.36
N TYR A 65 1.89 8.44 5.46
CA TYR A 65 2.18 9.86 5.69
C TYR A 65 1.30 10.48 6.77
N ARG A 66 0.05 10.04 6.89
CA ARG A 66 -0.86 10.48 7.96
C ARG A 66 -0.31 10.07 9.32
N VAL A 67 0.13 8.81 9.48
CA VAL A 67 0.72 8.32 10.74
C VAL A 67 2.04 9.02 11.06
N ARG A 68 2.84 9.34 10.05
CA ARG A 68 4.10 10.09 10.23
C ARG A 68 3.90 11.60 10.47
N GLY A 69 2.66 12.10 10.50
CA GLY A 69 2.36 13.52 10.70
C GLY A 69 2.78 14.42 9.53
N LEU A 70 2.91 13.86 8.33
CA LEU A 70 3.35 14.57 7.13
C LEU A 70 2.20 15.18 6.33
N ILE A 71 0.96 14.74 6.59
CA ILE A 71 -0.26 15.29 6.01
C ILE A 71 -1.36 15.38 7.08
N ALA A 72 -2.19 16.42 7.00
CA ALA A 72 -3.31 16.63 7.93
C ALA A 72 -4.34 15.49 7.82
N ALA A 73 -4.97 15.15 8.95
CA ALA A 73 -5.88 14.02 9.10
C ALA A 73 -7.11 14.11 8.20
#